data_AF-A0A085LG64-F1
#
_entry.id   AF-A0A085LG64-F1
#
_cell.length_a   1.000
_cell.length_b   1.000
_cell.length_c   1.000
_cell.angle_alpha   90.00
_cell.angle_beta   90.00
_cell.angle_gamma   90.00
#
_symmetry.space_group_name_H-M   'P 1'
#
loop_
_entity.id
_entity.type
_entity.pdbx_description
1 polymer ?
#
loop_
_entity_poly.entity_id
_entity_poly.type
_entity_poly.pdbx_seq_one_letter_code
_entity_poly.pdbx_strand_id
1 'polypeptide(L)'
;MAIRWTGSADKHGIAREDALHAMLNHYLVVEEFDEPRVEGASRPDLYIGPPRRLGGDLLEVMAERVPPRDVVIFHVMIARPKFLALLDNEGE
;
A
#
# COMPACT_ATOMS: atom_id res chain seq x y z
N MET A 1 -13.27 -11.66 -4.54
CA MET A 1 -12.12 -10.96 -3.96
C MET A 1 -12.68 -9.85 -3.12
N ALA A 2 -12.64 -10.01 -1.78
CA ALA A 2 -13.11 -8.97 -0.87
C ALA A 2 -11.93 -8.11 -0.43
N ILE A 3 -12.08 -6.80 -0.54
CA ILE A 3 -11.10 -5.85 0.00
C ILE A 3 -11.59 -5.44 1.39
N ARG A 4 -10.78 -5.75 2.40
CA ARG A 4 -11.04 -5.40 3.79
C ARG A 4 -10.09 -4.29 4.22
N TRP A 5 -10.57 -3.41 5.09
CA TRP A 5 -9.83 -2.28 5.61
C TRP A 5 -9.77 -2.40 7.12
N THR A 6 -8.59 -2.27 7.71
CA THR A 6 -8.50 -2.13 9.16
C THR A 6 -8.81 -0.69 9.56
N GLY A 7 -9.19 -0.47 10.82
CA GLY A 7 -9.39 0.90 11.33
C GLY A 7 -8.12 1.76 11.31
N SER A 8 -6.92 1.17 11.20
CA SER A 8 -5.69 1.95 11.05
C SER A 8 -5.49 2.51 9.65
N ALA A 9 -6.04 1.86 8.62
CA ALA A 9 -5.92 2.33 7.24
C ALA A 9 -6.59 3.69 7.02
N ASP A 10 -7.69 3.96 7.73
CA ASP A 10 -8.44 5.23 7.60
C ASP A 10 -7.86 6.39 8.44
N LYS A 11 -6.83 6.16 9.27
CA LYS A 11 -6.32 7.14 10.24
C LYS A 11 -5.76 8.42 9.62
N HIS A 12 -5.32 8.36 8.37
CA HIS A 12 -4.68 9.50 7.70
C HIS A 12 -5.64 10.31 6.82
N GLY A 13 -6.95 10.01 6.84
CA GLY A 13 -7.95 10.76 6.09
C GLY A 13 -7.85 10.62 4.57
N ILE A 14 -7.15 9.59 4.10
CA ILE A 14 -7.02 9.30 2.66
C ILE A 14 -8.22 8.49 2.21
N ALA A 15 -8.83 8.89 1.10
CA ALA A 15 -9.97 8.16 0.57
C ALA A 15 -9.53 6.76 0.14
N ARG A 16 -10.31 5.74 0.50
CA ARG A 16 -10.06 4.35 0.14
C ARG A 16 -9.89 4.16 -1.37
N GLU A 17 -10.66 4.89 -2.16
CA GLU A 17 -10.57 4.87 -3.63
C GLU A 17 -9.22 5.41 -4.14
N ASP A 18 -8.60 6.37 -3.46
CA ASP A 18 -7.26 6.86 -3.81
C ASP A 18 -6.19 5.83 -3.45
N ALA A 19 -6.33 5.15 -2.32
CA ALA A 19 -5.45 4.04 -1.96
C ALA A 19 -5.56 2.87 -2.97
N LEU A 20 -6.79 2.53 -3.39
CA LEU A 20 -6.99 1.52 -4.44
C LEU A 20 -6.39 1.96 -5.78
N HIS A 21 -6.57 3.23 -6.14
CA HIS A 21 -5.97 3.78 -7.35
C HIS A 21 -4.44 3.70 -7.29
N ALA A 22 -3.83 4.04 -6.15
CA ALA A 22 -2.40 3.93 -5.93
C ALA A 22 -1.90 2.48 -6.03
N MET A 23 -2.64 1.50 -5.49
CA MET A 23 -2.30 0.08 -5.63
C MET A 23 -2.42 -0.40 -7.08
N LEU A 24 -3.41 0.06 -7.85
CA LEU A 24 -3.62 -0.39 -9.23
C LEU A 24 -2.68 0.29 -10.23
N ASN A 25 -2.22 1.51 -9.92
CA ASN A 25 -1.34 2.32 -10.75
C ASN A 25 0.01 2.54 -10.07
N HIS A 26 0.46 1.55 -9.30
CA HIS A 26 1.68 1.66 -8.51
C HIS A 26 2.89 1.92 -9.43
N TYR A 27 3.80 2.76 -8.97
CA TYR A 27 5.11 2.95 -9.60
C TYR A 27 6.12 1.95 -9.05
N LEU A 28 5.95 1.56 -7.79
CA LEU A 28 6.76 0.55 -7.11
C LEU A 28 5.86 -0.40 -6.34
N VAL A 29 6.20 -1.68 -6.40
CA VAL A 29 5.70 -2.70 -5.49
C VAL A 29 6.89 -3.41 -4.86
N VAL A 30 6.88 -3.53 -3.53
CA VAL A 30 7.83 -4.36 -2.79
C VAL A 30 7.04 -5.49 -2.17
N GLU A 31 7.15 -6.68 -2.75
CA GLU A 31 6.53 -7.90 -2.23
C GLU A 31 7.21 -8.31 -0.93
N GLU A 32 6.43 -8.87 0.00
CA GLU A 32 6.95 -9.39 1.28
C GLU A 32 7.79 -8.35 2.06
N PHE A 33 7.41 -7.08 1.96
CA PHE A 33 8.14 -5.89 2.42
C PHE A 33 8.50 -5.91 3.92
N ASP A 34 7.68 -6.56 4.74
CA ASP A 34 7.88 -6.64 6.19
C ASP A 34 7.54 -8.06 6.70
N GLU A 35 7.90 -8.35 7.95
CA GLU A 35 7.47 -9.56 8.62
C GLU A 35 5.98 -9.49 8.99
N PRO A 36 5.26 -10.62 8.98
CA PRO A 36 3.86 -10.62 9.36
C PRO A 36 3.75 -10.28 10.84
N ARG A 37 2.87 -9.32 11.18
CA ARG A 37 2.69 -8.86 12.57
C ARG A 37 1.90 -9.84 13.45
N VAL A 38 1.30 -10.84 12.83
CA VAL A 38 0.47 -11.85 13.47
C VAL A 38 0.93 -13.22 12.98
N GLU A 39 1.09 -14.18 13.90
CA GLU A 39 1.43 -15.55 13.54
C GLU A 39 0.37 -16.14 12.61
N GLY A 40 0.82 -16.66 11.47
CA GLY A 40 -0.05 -17.22 10.42
C GLY A 40 -0.61 -16.19 9.42
N ALA A 41 -0.29 -14.90 9.56
CA ALA A 41 -0.58 -13.91 8.51
C ALA A 41 0.44 -13.99 7.37
N SER A 42 0.01 -13.61 6.16
CA SER A 42 0.91 -13.44 5.02
C SER A 42 1.78 -12.21 5.20
N ARG A 43 2.98 -12.23 4.62
CA ARG A 43 3.84 -11.04 4.60
C ARG A 43 3.14 -9.92 3.83
N PRO A 44 3.15 -8.68 4.36
CA PRO A 44 2.54 -7.56 3.67
C PRO A 44 3.37 -7.12 2.47
N ASP A 45 2.68 -6.72 1.41
CA ASP A 45 3.26 -6.03 0.27
C ASP A 45 3.18 -4.51 0.52
N LEU A 46 4.14 -3.75 0.00
CA LEU A 46 4.13 -2.29 -0.06
C LEU A 46 3.91 -1.82 -1.49
N TYR A 47 2.93 -0.95 -1.70
CA TYR A 47 2.66 -0.28 -2.97
C TYR A 47 2.92 1.21 -2.81
N ILE A 48 3.67 1.81 -3.75
CA ILE A 48 3.82 3.25 -3.88
C ILE A 48 3.19 3.70 -5.19
N GLY A 49 2.19 4.58 -5.13
CA GLY A 49 1.46 4.99 -6.33
C GLY A 49 0.69 6.30 -6.18
N PRO A 50 0.16 6.85 -7.28
CA PRO A 50 -0.53 8.13 -7.28
C PRO A 50 -1.99 8.00 -6.80
N PRO A 51 -2.54 9.06 -6.17
CA PRO A 51 -3.97 9.17 -5.92
C PRO A 51 -4.72 9.36 -7.25
N ARG A 52 -6.06 9.32 -7.22
CA ARG A 52 -6.87 9.58 -8.43
C ARG A 52 -6.71 11.01 -8.94
N ARG A 53 -6.46 11.95 -8.01
CA ARG A 53 -6.21 13.35 -8.35
C ARG A 53 -4.86 13.47 -9.05
N LEU A 54 -4.88 13.94 -10.30
CA LEU A 54 -3.68 14.21 -11.07
C LEU A 54 -2.76 15.20 -10.33
N GLY A 55 -1.48 14.84 -10.22
CA GLY A 55 -0.46 15.65 -9.54
C GLY A 55 -0.54 15.67 -8.01
N GLY A 56 -1.36 14.81 -7.39
CA GLY A 56 -1.37 14.63 -5.94
C GLY A 56 -0.12 13.88 -5.43
N ASP A 57 0.15 14.00 -4.13
CA ASP A 57 1.27 13.32 -3.48
C ASP A 57 1.14 11.80 -3.57
N LEU A 58 2.25 11.11 -3.81
CA LEU A 58 2.29 9.65 -3.84
C LEU A 58 1.83 9.07 -2.50
N LEU A 59 1.16 7.93 -2.57
CA LEU A 59 0.64 7.21 -1.42
C LEU A 59 1.49 5.96 -1.19
N GLU A 60 1.80 5.68 0.07
CA GLU A 60 2.22 4.36 0.51
C GLU A 60 1.01 3.57 0.99
N VAL A 61 0.82 2.38 0.44
CA VAL A 61 -0.26 1.46 0.80
C VAL A 61 0.34 0.11 1.15
N MET A 62 0.05 -0.40 2.35
CA MET A 62 0.46 -1.75 2.74
C MET A 62 -0.75 -2.65 2.85
N ALA A 63 -0.62 -3.85 2.27
CA ALA A 63 -1.70 -4.81 2.21
C ALA A 63 -1.19 -6.24 2.37
N GLU A 64 -1.98 -7.08 3.03
CA GLU A 64 -1.74 -8.52 3.13
C GLU A 64 -2.73 -9.26 2.23
N ARG A 65 -2.23 -10.24 1.47
CA ARG A 65 -3.08 -11.17 0.72
C ARG A 65 -3.52 -12.30 1.65
N VAL A 66 -4.81 -12.42 1.89
CA VAL A 66 -5.38 -13.49 2.71
C VAL A 66 -6.00 -14.55 1.77
N PRO A 67 -5.44 -15.78 1.73
CA PRO A 67 -5.99 -16.84 0.90
C PRO A 67 -7.47 -17.14 1.22
N PRO A 68 -8.29 -17.52 0.22
CA PRO A 68 -7.90 -17.80 -1.16
C PRO A 68 -7.88 -16.57 -2.08
N ARG A 69 -8.55 -15.46 -1.72
CA ARG A 69 -8.80 -14.34 -2.65
C ARG A 69 -9.03 -12.99 -1.98
N ASP A 70 -8.65 -12.80 -0.72
CA ASP A 70 -8.92 -11.55 0.00
C ASP A 70 -7.66 -10.67 0.07
N VAL A 71 -7.88 -9.36 0.16
CA VAL A 71 -6.82 -8.38 0.41
C VAL A 71 -7.22 -7.56 1.62
N VAL A 72 -6.34 -7.47 2.61
CA VAL A 72 -6.53 -6.66 3.81
C VAL A 72 -5.58 -5.48 3.74
N ILE A 73 -6.13 -4.28 3.54
CA ILE A 73 -5.36 -3.03 3.58
C ILE A 73 -5.37 -2.52 5.01
N PHE A 74 -4.18 -2.33 5.58
CA PHE A 74 -4.04 -1.96 6.99
C PHE A 74 -3.28 -0.65 7.22
N HIS A 75 -2.63 -0.12 6.18
CA HIS A 75 -1.87 1.12 6.24
C HIS A 75 -2.01 1.90 4.94
N VAL A 76 -2.38 3.16 5.05
CA VAL A 76 -2.45 4.12 3.93
C VAL A 76 -2.00 5.46 4.45
N MET A 77 -1.00 6.07 3.81
CA MET A 77 -0.61 7.45 4.08
C MET A 77 0.10 8.05 2.86
N ILE A 78 0.40 9.35 2.93
CA ILE A 78 1.33 9.98 1.97
C ILE A 78 2.69 9.27 2.09
N ALA A 79 3.26 8.89 0.96
CA ALA A 79 4.51 8.15 0.87
C ALA A 79 5.63 8.91 1.58
N ARG A 80 6.27 8.22 2.53
CA ARG A 80 7.37 8.80 3.29
C ARG A 80 8.65 8.89 2.46
N PRO A 81 9.53 9.87 2.73
CA PRO A 81 10.78 10.07 1.97
C PRO A 81 11.63 8.80 1.82
N LYS A 82 11.66 7.95 2.85
CA LYS A 82 12.42 6.69 2.81
C LYS A 82 11.94 5.70 1.73
N PHE A 83 10.65 5.68 1.41
CA PHE A 83 10.09 4.81 0.39
C PHE A 83 10.07 5.49 -0.97
N LEU A 84 9.95 6.82 -0.99
CA LEU A 84 10.18 7.59 -2.22
C LEU A 84 11.61 7.40 -2.73
N ALA A 85 12.60 7.37 -1.83
CA ALA A 85 13.97 7.09 -2.20
C ALA A 85 14.16 5.73 -2.89
N LEU A 86 13.28 4.74 -2.65
CA LEU A 86 13.34 3.45 -3.35
C LEU A 86 13.03 3.60 -4.85
N LEU A 87 12.16 4.53 -5.23
CA LEU A 87 11.84 4.82 -6.64
C LEU A 87 13.07 5.33 -7.40
N ASP A 88 13.92 6.13 -6.75
CA ASP A 88 15.15 6.63 -7.35
C ASP A 88 16.22 5.54 -7.52
N ASN A 89 16.19 4.48 -6.70
CA ASN A 89 17.19 3.40 -6.72
C ASN A 89 16.84 2.22 -7.64
N GLU A 90 15.58 2.06 -8.08
CA GLU A 90 15.21 1.03 -9.06
C GLU A 90 15.57 1.41 -10.53
N GLY A 91 16.15 2.58 -10.74
CA GLY A 91 16.54 3.11 -12.06
C GLY A 91 18.01 2.92 -12.45
N GLU A 92 18.82 2.21 -11.67
CA GLU A 92 20.26 1.95 -11.92
C GLU A 92 20.54 0.54 -12.47
#